data_AF-A0A5C5FRU4-F1
#
_entry.id   AF-A0A5C5FRU4-F1
#
_cell.length_a   1.000
_cell.length_b   1.000
_cell.length_c   1.000
_cell.angle_alpha   90.00
_cell.angle_beta   90.00
_cell.angle_gamma   90.00
#
_symmetry.space_group_name_H-M   'P 1'
#
loop_
_entity.id
_entity.type
_entity.pdbx_description
1 polymer ?
#
loop_
_entity_poly.entity_id
_entity_poly.type
_entity_poly.pdbx_seq_one_letter_code
_entity_poly.pdbx_strand_id
1 'polypeptide(L)'
;SKGRTVSKRKIREVVEAVDPDERLSDEVEDLLLEIADEFIDSVTRFGCQLAKHRKSDRLEVKDLALHLDRTYGIRVPGFAPDEVARGGGAAGGGRKLTLPPGHAARLAAVRESGKRR
;
A
#
# COMPACT_ATOMS: atom_id res chain seq x y z
N SER A 1 -21.83 -19.00 11.37
CA SER A 1 -21.01 -17.95 12.00
C SER A 1 -19.54 -18.23 11.67
N LYS A 2 -19.05 -17.78 10.50
CA LYS A 2 -17.60 -17.72 10.27
C LYS A 2 -17.12 -16.46 10.98
N GLY A 3 -16.15 -16.59 11.88
CA GLY A 3 -15.73 -15.51 12.78
C GLY A 3 -15.24 -14.30 11.99
N ARG A 4 -16.09 -13.27 11.88
CA ARG A 4 -15.70 -11.96 11.37
C ARG A 4 -14.65 -11.39 12.31
N THR A 5 -13.59 -10.84 11.74
CA THR A 5 -12.50 -10.23 12.51
C THR A 5 -12.92 -8.90 13.15
N VAL A 6 -13.93 -8.24 12.56
CA VAL A 6 -14.47 -6.95 13.00
C VAL A 6 -15.98 -7.07 13.26
N SER A 7 -16.49 -6.31 14.24
CA SER A 7 -17.93 -6.26 14.55
C SER A 7 -18.57 -4.96 14.07
N LYS A 8 -19.89 -4.96 13.83
CA LYS A 8 -20.66 -3.75 13.47
C LYS A 8 -20.46 -2.61 14.48
N ARG A 9 -20.34 -2.93 15.77
CA ARG A 9 -20.00 -1.95 16.81
C ARG A 9 -18.73 -1.17 16.48
N LYS A 10 -17.68 -1.84 15.99
CA LYS A 10 -16.41 -1.19 15.68
C LYS A 10 -16.50 -0.28 14.47
N ILE A 11 -17.30 -0.65 13.48
CA ILE A 11 -17.61 0.22 12.32
C ILE A 11 -18.29 1.50 12.81
N ARG A 12 -19.30 1.39 13.68
CA ARG A 12 -19.99 2.56 14.26
C ARG A 12 -19.03 3.47 15.04
N GLU A 13 -18.15 2.90 15.86
CA GLU A 13 -17.11 3.65 16.58
C GLU A 13 -16.18 4.42 15.63
N VAL A 14 -15.84 3.84 14.47
CA VAL A 14 -15.00 4.49 13.45
C VAL A 14 -15.76 5.59 12.73
N VAL A 15 -17.02 5.35 12.36
CA VAL A 15 -17.86 6.36 11.71
C VAL A 15 -18.03 7.57 12.61
N GLU A 16 -18.40 7.37 13.88
CA GLU A 16 -18.59 8.45 14.85
C GLU A 16 -17.31 9.27 15.09
N ALA A 17 -16.14 8.64 15.02
CA ALA A 17 -14.85 9.32 15.12
C ALA A 17 -14.48 10.16 13.87
N VAL A 18 -15.04 9.83 12.70
CA VAL A 18 -14.85 10.58 11.44
C VAL A 18 -15.90 11.67 11.29
N ASP A 19 -17.17 11.31 11.51
CA ASP A 19 -18.34 12.19 11.46
C ASP A 19 -19.36 11.73 12.52
N PRO A 20 -19.56 12.49 13.61
CA PRO A 20 -20.45 12.08 14.70
C PRO A 20 -21.94 12.08 14.31
N ASP A 21 -22.32 12.84 13.29
CA ASP A 21 -23.71 13.02 12.86
C ASP A 21 -24.16 11.96 11.83
N GLU A 22 -23.21 11.26 11.22
CA GLU A 22 -23.48 10.22 10.22
C GLU A 22 -24.01 8.92 10.87
N ARG A 23 -24.98 8.28 10.21
CA ARG A 23 -25.58 7.00 10.62
C ARG A 23 -25.73 6.10 9.41
N LEU A 24 -24.99 4.99 9.42
CA LEU A 24 -25.05 4.00 8.35
C LEU A 24 -26.28 3.08 8.50
N SER A 25 -26.82 2.63 7.37
CA SER A 25 -27.82 1.55 7.37
C SER A 25 -27.16 0.19 7.64
N ASP A 26 -27.93 -0.79 8.09
CA ASP A 26 -27.42 -2.12 8.41
C ASP A 26 -26.76 -2.81 7.21
N GLU A 27 -27.27 -2.59 5.99
CA GLU A 27 -26.72 -3.14 4.75
C GLU A 27 -25.36 -2.54 4.40
N VAL A 28 -25.18 -1.23 4.62
CA VAL A 28 -23.91 -0.55 4.39
C VAL A 28 -22.87 -1.01 5.41
N GLU A 29 -23.27 -1.19 6.67
CA GLU A 29 -22.38 -1.77 7.68
C GLU A 29 -21.92 -3.18 7.31
N ASP A 30 -22.82 -4.01 6.77
CA ASP A 30 -22.46 -5.37 6.34
C ASP A 30 -21.52 -5.39 5.13
N LEU A 31 -21.70 -4.46 4.18
CA LEU A 31 -20.79 -4.27 3.05
C LEU A 31 -19.40 -3.81 3.51
N LEU A 32 -19.32 -2.81 4.41
CA LEU A 32 -18.03 -2.34 4.93
C LEU A 32 -17.28 -3.45 5.68
N LEU A 33 -18.00 -4.29 6.41
CA LEU A 33 -17.40 -5.44 7.07
C LEU A 33 -16.90 -6.49 6.06
N GLU A 34 -17.59 -6.71 4.94
CA GLU A 34 -17.11 -7.60 3.87
C GLU A 34 -15.81 -7.06 3.24
N ILE A 35 -15.78 -5.76 2.94
CA ILE A 35 -14.57 -5.08 2.43
C ILE A 35 -13.43 -5.18 3.45
N ALA A 36 -13.70 -5.06 4.74
CA ALA A 36 -12.69 -5.18 5.79
C ALA A 36 -12.11 -6.60 5.87
N ASP A 37 -12.95 -7.63 5.78
CA ASP A 37 -12.49 -9.02 5.76
C ASP A 37 -11.66 -9.31 4.50
N GLU A 38 -12.08 -8.82 3.31
CA GLU A 38 -11.29 -8.94 2.07
C GLU A 38 -9.94 -8.22 2.17
N PHE A 39 -9.92 -7.02 2.76
CA PHE A 39 -8.69 -6.27 2.98
C PHE A 39 -7.70 -7.05 3.85
N ILE A 40 -8.15 -7.65 4.95
CA ILE A 40 -7.31 -8.46 5.84
C ILE A 40 -6.76 -9.68 5.10
N ASP A 41 -7.59 -10.38 4.34
CA ASP A 41 -7.18 -11.54 3.56
C ASP A 41 -6.14 -11.17 2.49
N SER A 42 -6.36 -10.07 1.77
CA SER A 42 -5.42 -9.55 0.78
C SER A 42 -4.06 -9.20 1.41
N VAL A 43 -4.08 -8.37 2.47
CA VAL A 43 -2.87 -7.88 3.12
C VAL A 43 -2.07 -9.01 3.75
N THR A 44 -2.73 -9.93 4.44
CA THR A 44 -2.06 -11.08 5.08
C THR A 44 -1.51 -12.07 4.05
N ARG A 45 -2.24 -12.34 2.96
CA ARG A 45 -1.78 -13.22 1.88
C ARG A 45 -0.54 -12.66 1.20
N PHE A 46 -0.56 -11.39 0.78
CA PHE A 46 0.60 -10.76 0.15
C PHE A 46 1.77 -10.61 1.13
N GLY A 47 1.50 -10.26 2.40
CA GLY A 47 2.53 -10.24 3.44
C GLY A 47 3.24 -11.59 3.58
N CYS A 48 2.48 -12.69 3.63
CA CYS A 48 3.05 -14.04 3.69
C CYS A 48 3.86 -14.39 2.43
N GLN A 49 3.44 -13.94 1.24
CA GLN A 49 4.22 -14.12 0.01
C GLN A 49 5.55 -13.35 0.06
N LEU A 50 5.56 -12.14 0.62
CA LEU A 50 6.78 -11.34 0.81
C LEU A 50 7.74 -11.97 1.83
N ALA A 51 7.22 -12.49 2.94
CA ALA A 51 8.02 -13.22 3.91
C ALA A 51 8.73 -14.42 3.27
N LYS A 52 7.97 -15.20 2.47
CA LYS A 52 8.54 -16.32 1.69
C LYS A 52 9.54 -15.85 0.64
N HIS A 53 9.28 -14.73 -0.05
CA HIS A 53 10.17 -14.17 -1.06
C HIS A 53 11.56 -13.82 -0.50
N ARG A 54 11.64 -13.34 0.75
CA ARG A 54 12.92 -13.11 1.44
C ARG A 54 13.52 -14.37 2.09
N LYS A 55 12.96 -15.55 1.82
CA LYS A 55 13.37 -16.85 2.39
C LYS A 55 13.15 -16.96 3.90
N SER A 56 12.12 -16.29 4.42
CA SER A 56 11.71 -16.39 5.82
C SER A 56 10.45 -17.23 5.95
N ASP A 57 10.36 -18.00 7.03
CA ASP A 57 9.18 -18.75 7.48
C ASP A 57 8.31 -17.95 8.45
N ARG A 58 8.74 -16.74 8.83
CA ARG A 58 8.05 -15.86 9.78
C ARG A 58 7.57 -14.60 9.08
N LEU A 59 6.27 -14.32 9.23
CA LEU A 59 5.68 -13.06 8.83
C LEU A 59 6.17 -11.95 9.78
N GLU A 60 6.76 -10.89 9.21
CA GLU A 60 7.23 -9.74 9.99
C GLU A 60 6.49 -8.47 9.54
N VAL A 61 6.53 -7.43 10.39
CA VAL A 61 5.83 -6.17 10.15
C VAL A 61 6.22 -5.52 8.82
N LYS A 62 7.50 -5.60 8.43
CA LYS A 62 7.98 -5.05 7.14
C LYS A 62 7.30 -5.67 5.91
N ASP A 63 6.83 -6.92 6.01
CA ASP A 63 6.12 -7.58 4.90
C ASP A 63 4.76 -6.93 4.68
N LEU A 64 4.03 -6.67 5.76
CA LEU A 64 2.74 -5.99 5.73
C LEU A 64 2.90 -4.51 5.37
N ALA A 65 3.87 -3.83 6.00
CA ALA A 65 4.11 -2.40 5.78
C ALA A 65 4.46 -2.09 4.32
N LEU A 66 5.24 -2.96 3.65
CA LEU A 66 5.56 -2.79 2.24
C LEU A 66 4.31 -2.89 1.35
N HIS A 67 3.43 -3.87 1.61
CA HIS A 67 2.22 -4.05 0.81
C HIS A 67 1.20 -2.92 1.03
N LEU A 68 1.04 -2.48 2.29
CA LEU A 68 0.19 -1.33 2.62
C LEU A 68 0.63 -0.05 1.90
N ASP A 69 1.93 0.27 1.92
CA ASP A 69 2.45 1.49 1.28
C ASP A 69 2.37 1.41 -0.25
N ARG A 70 2.70 0.26 -0.85
CA ARG A 70 2.79 0.12 -2.32
C ARG A 70 1.44 -0.09 -3.01
N THR A 71 0.50 -0.77 -2.36
CA THR A 71 -0.78 -1.15 -2.97
C THR A 71 -1.91 -0.23 -2.51
N TYR A 72 -1.93 0.15 -1.24
CA TYR A 72 -3.01 0.96 -0.67
C TYR A 72 -2.60 2.42 -0.40
N GLY A 73 -1.32 2.76 -0.54
CA GLY A 73 -0.81 4.09 -0.17
C GLY A 73 -0.89 4.37 1.34
N ILE A 74 -1.06 3.33 2.16
CA ILE A 74 -1.21 3.44 3.61
C ILE A 74 0.17 3.29 4.25
N ARG A 75 0.61 4.35 4.96
CA ARG A 75 1.88 4.37 5.67
C ARG A 75 1.62 4.48 7.18
N VAL A 76 1.99 3.43 7.92
CA VAL A 76 1.86 3.42 9.38
C VAL A 76 3.13 4.03 10.01
N PRO A 77 3.03 5.17 10.71
CA PRO A 77 4.17 5.78 11.39
C PRO A 77 4.81 4.82 12.41
N GLY A 78 6.13 4.80 12.50
CA GLY A 78 6.87 3.94 13.43
C GLY A 78 7.03 2.48 13.00
N PHE A 79 6.40 2.05 11.90
CA PHE A 79 6.47 0.65 11.41
C PHE A 79 7.00 0.50 9.98
N ALA A 80 7.19 1.61 9.26
CA ALA A 80 7.79 1.57 7.93
C ALA A 80 9.31 1.35 8.04
N PRO A 81 9.89 0.36 7.34
CA PRO A 81 11.34 0.21 7.29
C PRO A 81 11.98 1.40 6.55
N ASP A 82 13.20 1.77 6.95
CA ASP A 82 13.98 2.89 6.37
C ASP A 82 14.10 2.84 4.84
N GLU A 83 14.01 1.66 4.23
CA GLU A 83 14.04 1.48 2.78
C GLU A 83 12.74 1.90 2.09
N VAL A 84 11.61 1.83 2.78
CA VAL A 84 10.28 2.26 2.30
C VAL A 84 10.08 3.76 2.55
N ALA A 85 10.71 4.33 3.58
CA ALA A 85 10.82 5.78 3.79
C ALA A 85 11.48 6.52 2.61
N ARG A 86 12.43 5.88 1.92
CA ARG A 86 13.13 6.47 0.78
C ARG A 86 12.28 6.60 -0.50
N GLY A 87 11.03 6.15 -0.49
CA GLY A 87 10.17 6.11 -1.68
C GLY A 87 9.07 7.17 -1.77
N GLY A 88 8.78 7.94 -0.72
CA GLY A 88 7.59 8.79 -0.70
C GLY A 88 7.69 9.96 0.27
N GLY A 89 7.90 11.15 -0.28
CA GLY A 89 7.63 12.43 0.37
C GLY A 89 8.83 13.20 0.93
N ALA A 90 9.23 14.25 0.21
CA ALA A 90 9.87 15.46 0.72
C ALA A 90 11.20 15.35 1.52
N ALA A 91 12.21 14.63 1.00
CA ALA A 91 13.62 15.05 1.03
C ALA A 91 14.50 13.96 0.39
N GLY A 92 15.13 14.31 -0.75
CA GLY A 92 16.37 13.74 -1.27
C GLY A 92 16.63 12.23 -1.10
N GLY A 93 16.11 11.40 -2.01
CA GLY A 93 16.51 9.98 -2.03
C GLY A 93 15.88 9.13 -3.13
N GLY A 94 15.55 9.69 -4.30
CA GLY A 94 15.03 8.90 -5.42
C GLY A 94 16.03 7.79 -5.78
N ARG A 95 15.54 6.55 -6.00
CA ARG A 95 16.35 5.45 -6.55
C ARG A 95 17.02 5.99 -7.82
N LYS A 96 18.33 6.26 -7.76
CA LYS A 96 19.09 6.75 -8.90
C LYS A 96 18.94 5.69 -10.00
N LEU A 97 18.16 6.00 -11.03
CA LEU A 97 17.97 5.11 -12.16
C LEU A 97 19.34 4.95 -12.82
N THR A 98 19.97 3.79 -12.64
CA THR A 98 21.19 3.44 -13.36
C THR A 98 20.78 3.14 -14.80
N LEU A 99 20.75 4.17 -15.63
CA LEU A 99 20.38 4.05 -17.03
C LEU A 99 21.53 3.35 -17.78
N PRO A 100 21.23 2.33 -18.62
CA PRO A 100 22.24 1.73 -19.49
C PRO A 100 22.90 2.81 -20.36
N PRO A 101 24.20 2.70 -20.71
CA PRO A 101 24.92 3.72 -21.48
C PRO A 101 24.22 4.13 -22.79
N GLY A 102 23.55 3.19 -23.46
CA GLY A 102 22.80 3.44 -24.69
C GLY A 102 21.48 4.21 -24.50
N HIS A 103 20.97 4.35 -23.28
CA HIS A 103 19.73 5.08 -23.01
C HIS A 103 19.89 6.59 -23.29
N ALA A 104 21.03 7.19 -22.91
CA ALA A 104 21.32 8.59 -23.21
C ALA A 104 21.37 8.86 -24.72
N ALA A 105 22.00 7.97 -25.48
CA ALA A 105 22.06 8.06 -26.94
C ALA A 105 20.67 7.94 -27.58
N ARG A 106 19.81 7.04 -27.08
CA ARG A 106 18.41 6.91 -27.54
C ARG A 106 17.60 8.16 -27.25
N LEU A 107 17.74 8.77 -26.07
CA LEU A 107 17.08 10.03 -25.74
C LEU A 107 17.53 11.18 -26.65
N ALA A 108 18.83 11.27 -26.95
CA ALA A 108 19.37 12.27 -27.87
C ALA A 108 18.80 12.11 -29.28
N ALA A 109 18.69 10.87 -29.79
CA ALA A 109 18.11 10.59 -31.10
C ALA A 109 16.62 10.97 -31.19
N VAL A 110 15.84 10.71 -30.13
CA VAL A 110 14.42 11.10 -30.07
C VAL A 110 14.26 12.62 -30.06
N ARG A 111 15.07 13.34 -29.26
CA ARG A 111 15.07 14.80 -29.20
C ARG A 111 15.44 15.43 -30.55
N GLU A 112 16.43 14.86 -31.23
CA GLU A 112 16.88 15.33 -32.53
C GLU A 112 15.85 15.08 -33.64
N SER A 113 15.17 13.93 -33.63
CA SER A 113 14.06 13.63 -34.54
C SER A 113 12.89 14.61 -34.37
N GLY A 114 12.58 15.01 -33.14
CA GLY A 114 11.54 15.99 -32.85
C GLY A 114 11.87 17.42 -33.29
N LYS A 115 13.15 17.75 -33.50
CA LYS A 115 13.60 19.08 -33.95
C LYS A 115 13.54 19.25 -35.48
N ARG A 116 13.31 18.15 -36.22
CA ARG A 116 13.24 18.13 -37.70
C ARG A 116 11.80 18.09 -38.23
N ARG A 117 10.81 18.19 -37.34
CA ARG A 117 9.40 18.44 -37.66
C ARG A 117 9.06 19.87 -37.31
#